data_AF-A0A5B8M7R4-F1
#
_entry.id   AF-A0A5B8M7R4-F1
#
_cell.length_a   1.000
_cell.length_b   1.000
_cell.length_c   1.000
_cell.angle_alpha   90.00
_cell.angle_beta   90.00
_cell.angle_gamma   90.00
#
_symmetry.space_group_name_H-M   'P 1'
#
loop_
_entity.id
_entity.type
_entity.pdbx_description
1 polymer ?
#
loop_
_entity_poly.entity_id
_entity_poly.type
_entity_poly.pdbx_seq_one_letter_code
_entity_poly.pdbx_strand_id
1 'polypeptide(L)'
;MRWDELFDDLEGQLEHELHAEDAGLRVEEERLRLGRLSLRGRLRAASGLDDDRAHPLTLWLRDGSTVRLIASTFGRDWMAGTLSALDGSGARGGASGRAIVPLDAVVSVVLEEQRLRDSLAAELDEDASRADVAPRLADRLGLAFALRDLARRRAGVTLSTQAGMVHGTIDRVARDHLDLAVHEPGLPRRADNVRGFRIVPLSALVLIRMA
;
A
#
# COMPACT_ATOMS: atom_id res chain seq x y z
N MET A 1 62.42 20.07 -9.48
CA MET A 1 62.36 19.53 -8.10
C MET A 1 61.41 20.31 -7.21
N ARG A 2 61.63 21.60 -6.86
CA ARG A 2 60.64 22.38 -6.06
C ARG A 2 59.30 22.66 -6.77
N TRP A 3 59.28 22.65 -8.09
CA TRP A 3 58.06 22.84 -8.88
C TRP A 3 57.24 21.56 -8.99
N ASP A 4 57.90 20.40 -9.11
CA ASP A 4 57.23 19.10 -9.22
C ASP A 4 56.47 18.79 -7.91
N GLU A 5 57.11 19.03 -6.76
CA GLU A 5 56.46 18.89 -5.44
C GLU A 5 55.26 19.83 -5.24
N LEU A 6 55.27 21.02 -5.86
CA LEU A 6 54.16 21.96 -5.80
C LEU A 6 53.00 21.55 -6.73
N PHE A 7 53.31 20.99 -7.90
CA PHE A 7 52.30 20.44 -8.80
C PHE A 7 51.66 19.19 -8.18
N ASP A 8 52.44 18.30 -7.58
CA ASP A 8 51.94 17.11 -6.89
C ASP A 8 51.01 17.48 -5.71
N ASP A 9 51.33 18.52 -4.93
CA ASP A 9 50.48 19.00 -3.84
C ASP A 9 49.18 19.65 -4.35
N LEU A 10 49.25 20.46 -5.41
CA LEU A 10 48.06 21.06 -6.03
C LEU A 10 47.17 20.03 -6.72
N GLU A 11 47.76 19.01 -7.35
CA GLU A 11 47.04 17.89 -7.95
C GLU A 11 46.32 17.08 -6.86
N GLY A 12 47.01 16.77 -5.76
CA GLY A 12 46.39 16.09 -4.62
C GLY A 12 45.26 16.91 -3.95
N GLN A 13 45.42 18.23 -3.85
CA GLN A 13 44.36 19.12 -3.35
C GLN A 13 43.14 19.13 -4.28
N LEU A 14 43.35 19.24 -5.60
CA LEU A 14 42.29 19.24 -6.59
C LEU A 14 41.55 17.90 -6.64
N GLU A 15 42.27 16.77 -6.63
CA GLU A 15 41.66 15.44 -6.58
C GLU A 15 40.79 15.25 -5.33
N HIS A 16 41.26 15.73 -4.18
CA HIS A 16 40.49 15.69 -2.94
C HIS A 16 39.21 16.51 -3.02
N GLU A 17 39.28 17.73 -3.57
CA GLU A 17 38.11 18.61 -3.75
C GLU A 17 37.09 18.00 -4.71
N LEU A 18 37.54 17.46 -5.86
CA LEU A 18 36.67 16.79 -6.83
C LEU A 18 35.98 15.55 -6.21
N HIS A 19 36.72 14.73 -5.47
CA HIS A 19 36.14 13.58 -4.78
C HIS A 19 35.12 13.98 -3.70
N ALA A 20 35.38 15.07 -2.98
CA ALA A 20 34.44 15.60 -2.00
C ALA A 20 33.17 16.16 -2.65
N GLU A 21 33.30 16.87 -3.78
CA GLU A 21 32.19 17.38 -4.58
C GLU A 21 31.33 16.23 -5.12
N ASP A 22 31.96 15.23 -5.76
CA ASP A 22 31.27 14.03 -6.26
C ASP A 22 30.52 13.28 -5.16
N ALA A 23 31.14 13.15 -3.98
CA ALA A 23 30.49 12.53 -2.83
C ALA A 23 29.27 13.33 -2.37
N GLY A 24 29.38 14.67 -2.35
CA GLY A 24 28.27 15.57 -2.02
C GLY A 24 27.11 15.46 -3.02
N LEU A 25 27.42 15.44 -4.32
CA LEU A 25 26.44 15.28 -5.39
C LEU A 25 25.66 13.97 -5.25
N ARG A 26 26.35 12.85 -5.01
CA ARG A 26 25.71 11.53 -4.83
C ARG A 26 24.75 11.51 -3.65
N VAL A 27 25.09 12.16 -2.54
CA VAL A 27 24.22 12.24 -1.36
C VAL A 27 22.95 13.04 -1.66
N GLU A 28 23.05 14.17 -2.35
CA GLU A 28 21.86 14.98 -2.70
C GLU A 28 21.02 14.29 -3.78
N GLU A 29 21.63 13.65 -4.78
CA GLU A 29 20.93 12.83 -5.78
C GLU A 29 20.12 11.71 -5.11
N GLU A 30 20.71 10.99 -4.16
CA GLU A 30 20.01 9.95 -3.40
C GLU A 30 18.88 10.56 -2.56
N ARG A 31 19.09 11.71 -1.92
CA ARG A 31 18.03 12.40 -1.17
C ARG A 31 16.85 12.80 -2.06
N LEU A 32 17.13 13.30 -3.26
CA LEU A 32 16.11 13.64 -4.25
C LEU A 32 15.38 12.41 -4.77
N ARG A 33 16.11 11.32 -5.04
CA ARG A 33 15.52 10.03 -5.42
C ARG A 33 14.56 9.53 -4.33
N LEU A 34 15.02 9.47 -3.08
CA LEU A 34 14.22 9.04 -1.94
C LEU A 34 12.98 9.93 -1.73
N GLY A 35 13.11 11.24 -1.96
CA GLY A 35 12.00 12.19 -1.90
C GLY A 35 10.88 11.95 -2.92
N ARG A 36 11.15 11.23 -4.01
CA ARG A 36 10.16 10.86 -5.03
C ARG A 36 9.48 9.52 -4.78
N LEU A 37 9.97 8.71 -3.84
CA LEU A 37 9.38 7.40 -3.55
C LEU A 37 7.96 7.54 -2.98
N SER A 38 7.00 6.92 -3.65
CA SER A 38 5.63 6.83 -3.13
C SER A 38 5.50 5.70 -2.10
N LEU A 39 4.63 5.88 -1.10
CA LEU A 39 4.29 4.81 -0.14
C LEU A 39 3.80 3.55 -0.87
N ARG A 40 3.01 3.72 -1.94
CA ARG A 40 2.53 2.63 -2.79
C ARG A 40 3.69 1.83 -3.39
N GLY A 41 4.67 2.50 -4.01
CA GLY A 41 5.84 1.86 -4.60
C GLY A 41 6.64 1.10 -3.55
N ARG A 42 6.85 1.71 -2.38
CA ARG A 42 7.55 1.07 -1.25
C ARG A 42 6.81 -0.16 -0.73
N LEU A 43 5.49 -0.08 -0.54
CA LEU A 43 4.66 -1.22 -0.11
C LEU A 43 4.67 -2.35 -1.13
N ARG A 44 4.64 -2.02 -2.43
CA ARG A 44 4.71 -3.01 -3.50
C ARG A 44 6.04 -3.75 -3.50
N ALA A 45 7.16 -3.04 -3.48
CA ALA A 45 8.49 -3.65 -3.35
C ALA A 45 8.63 -4.45 -2.04
N ALA A 46 8.15 -3.92 -0.91
CA ALA A 46 8.17 -4.61 0.37
C ALA A 46 7.24 -5.83 0.45
N SER A 47 6.27 -5.96 -0.45
CA SER A 47 5.39 -7.14 -0.51
C SER A 47 6.00 -8.31 -1.29
N GLY A 48 7.02 -8.05 -2.12
CA GLY A 48 7.56 -9.06 -3.04
C GLY A 48 6.53 -9.58 -4.03
N LEU A 49 5.52 -8.78 -4.38
CA LEU A 49 4.45 -9.20 -5.30
C LEU A 49 4.98 -9.52 -6.70
N ASP A 50 6.06 -8.85 -7.10
CA ASP A 50 6.73 -9.07 -8.38
C ASP A 50 7.89 -10.09 -8.27
N ASP A 51 8.13 -10.65 -7.08
CA ASP A 51 9.13 -11.67 -6.80
C ASP A 51 8.48 -13.07 -6.64
N ASP A 52 9.29 -14.14 -6.63
CA ASP A 52 8.83 -15.52 -6.44
C ASP A 52 8.16 -15.79 -5.06
N ARG A 53 8.33 -14.87 -4.10
CA ARG A 53 7.82 -15.04 -2.74
C ARG A 53 7.09 -13.78 -2.27
N ALA A 54 5.78 -13.90 -2.09
CA ALA A 54 4.97 -12.88 -1.43
C ALA A 54 5.28 -12.85 0.07
N HIS A 55 5.46 -11.65 0.62
CA HIS A 55 5.75 -11.44 2.03
C HIS A 55 4.63 -10.67 2.74
N PRO A 56 4.32 -11.02 3.99
CA PRO A 56 3.28 -10.35 4.74
C PRO A 56 3.68 -8.91 5.10
N LEU A 57 2.81 -7.96 4.79
CA LEU A 57 2.91 -6.58 5.25
C LEU A 57 2.14 -6.42 6.57
N THR A 58 2.79 -5.89 7.60
CA THR A 58 2.12 -5.55 8.86
C THR A 58 1.75 -4.07 8.83
N LEU A 59 0.45 -3.79 8.81
CA LEU A 59 -0.13 -2.46 8.62
C LEU A 59 -0.87 -2.03 9.89
N TRP A 60 -0.56 -0.83 10.36
CA TRP A 60 -1.35 -0.14 11.39
C TRP A 60 -2.34 0.76 10.69
N LEU A 61 -3.62 0.64 11.04
CA LEU A 61 -4.71 1.29 10.35
C LEU A 61 -5.33 2.44 11.17
N ARG A 62 -6.05 3.34 10.49
CA ARG A 62 -6.67 4.54 11.09
C ARG A 62 -7.68 4.27 12.20
N ASP A 63 -8.22 3.06 12.30
CA ASP A 63 -9.11 2.63 13.40
C ASP A 63 -8.35 2.06 14.60
N GLY A 64 -7.01 2.12 14.59
CA GLY A 64 -6.14 1.58 15.63
C GLY A 64 -5.90 0.08 15.50
N SER A 65 -6.51 -0.60 14.51
CA SER A 65 -6.25 -2.01 14.27
C SER A 65 -4.90 -2.25 13.60
N THR A 66 -4.30 -3.39 13.90
CA THR A 66 -3.14 -3.90 13.18
C THR A 66 -3.59 -5.09 12.35
N VAL A 67 -3.14 -5.17 11.10
CA VAL A 67 -3.41 -6.30 10.21
C VAL A 67 -2.13 -6.79 9.55
N ARG A 68 -2.04 -8.12 9.34
CA ARG A 68 -1.01 -8.74 8.51
C ARG A 68 -1.62 -9.14 7.18
N LEU A 69 -1.14 -8.57 6.09
CA LEU A 69 -1.70 -8.74 4.75
C LEU A 69 -0.65 -9.28 3.79
N ILE A 70 -0.90 -10.45 3.19
CA ILE A 70 -0.11 -10.93 2.05
C ILE A 70 -0.75 -10.32 0.80
N ALA A 71 -0.10 -9.31 0.23
CA ALA A 71 -0.63 -8.57 -0.90
C ALA A 71 -0.73 -9.48 -2.14
N SER A 72 -1.84 -9.35 -2.87
CA SER A 72 -2.06 -10.01 -4.17
C SER A 72 -2.19 -9.02 -5.31
N THR A 73 -2.56 -7.76 -5.02
CA THR A 73 -2.79 -6.74 -6.03
C THR A 73 -2.66 -5.34 -5.42
N PHE A 74 -2.10 -4.40 -6.18
CA PHE A 74 -2.14 -2.97 -5.88
C PHE A 74 -2.97 -2.26 -6.94
N GLY A 75 -3.86 -1.39 -6.48
CA GLY A 75 -4.49 -0.36 -7.30
C GLY A 75 -3.76 0.97 -7.16
N ARG A 76 -4.39 2.04 -7.64
CA ARG A 76 -3.84 3.39 -7.54
C ARG A 76 -3.75 3.89 -6.09
N ASP A 77 -4.80 3.66 -5.31
CA ASP A 77 -5.01 4.20 -3.96
C ASP A 77 -5.48 3.12 -2.97
N TRP A 78 -5.31 1.84 -3.32
CA TRP A 78 -5.69 0.70 -2.49
C TRP A 78 -4.81 -0.51 -2.78
N MET A 79 -4.84 -1.50 -1.88
CA MET A 79 -4.24 -2.82 -2.09
C MET A 79 -5.20 -3.92 -1.65
N ALA A 80 -5.13 -5.09 -2.28
CA ALA A 80 -5.83 -6.29 -1.86
C ALA A 80 -4.86 -7.41 -1.53
N GLY A 81 -5.32 -8.34 -0.71
CA GLY A 81 -4.56 -9.50 -0.32
C GLY A 81 -5.33 -10.42 0.60
N THR A 82 -4.62 -11.38 1.15
CA THR A 82 -5.15 -12.31 2.15
C THR A 82 -4.65 -11.88 3.53
N LEU A 83 -5.58 -11.72 4.46
CA LEU A 83 -5.26 -11.49 5.86
C LEU A 83 -4.72 -12.78 6.47
N SER A 84 -3.57 -12.66 7.12
CA SER A 84 -2.96 -13.72 7.92
C SER A 84 -3.19 -13.42 9.40
N ALA A 85 -3.21 -14.46 10.22
CA ALA A 85 -3.27 -14.31 11.66
C ALA A 85 -2.05 -13.50 12.16
N LEU A 86 -2.30 -12.59 13.10
CA LEU A 86 -1.23 -11.98 13.88
C LEU A 86 -0.84 -12.97 14.98
N ASP A 87 0.46 -13.22 15.13
CA ASP A 87 0.96 -14.08 16.20
C ASP A 87 0.63 -13.44 17.55
N GLY A 88 -0.13 -14.13 18.40
CA GLY A 88 -0.22 -13.82 19.84
C GLY A 88 -1.30 -12.83 20.32
N SER A 89 -2.19 -12.28 19.49
CA SER A 89 -3.30 -11.45 20.01
C SER A 89 -4.62 -12.23 20.06
N GLY A 90 -4.98 -12.71 21.25
CA GLY A 90 -6.30 -13.30 21.55
C GLY A 90 -7.47 -12.30 21.54
N ALA A 91 -7.42 -11.24 20.75
CA ALA A 91 -8.42 -10.19 20.69
C ALA A 91 -9.23 -10.28 19.38
N ARG A 92 -10.43 -10.86 19.48
CA ARG A 92 -11.63 -10.66 18.64
C ARG A 92 -11.37 -10.26 17.17
N GLY A 93 -11.27 -11.25 16.26
CA GLY A 93 -11.63 -11.02 14.85
C GLY A 93 -10.57 -11.30 13.77
N GLY A 94 -9.54 -12.09 14.04
CA GLY A 94 -8.56 -12.50 13.03
C GLY A 94 -9.03 -13.65 12.13
N ALA A 95 -10.20 -13.58 11.52
CA ALA A 95 -10.55 -14.54 10.48
C ALA A 95 -9.65 -14.32 9.26
N SER A 96 -8.88 -15.34 8.88
CA SER A 96 -8.18 -15.39 7.60
C SER A 96 -9.20 -15.18 6.47
N GLY A 97 -8.88 -14.29 5.54
CA GLY A 97 -9.83 -13.94 4.49
C GLY A 97 -9.27 -12.90 3.55
N ARG A 98 -9.90 -12.73 2.39
CA ARG A 98 -9.49 -11.71 1.42
C ARG A 98 -9.93 -10.34 1.93
N ALA A 99 -9.08 -9.35 1.75
CA ALA A 99 -9.39 -7.98 2.13
C ALA A 99 -8.86 -6.95 1.13
N ILE A 100 -9.45 -5.76 1.19
CA ILE A 100 -8.98 -4.54 0.54
C ILE A 100 -8.65 -3.51 1.63
N VAL A 101 -7.49 -2.88 1.51
CA VAL A 101 -7.01 -1.80 2.37
C VAL A 101 -6.80 -0.55 1.51
N PRO A 102 -7.54 0.55 1.76
CA PRO A 102 -7.24 1.86 1.20
C PRO A 102 -5.87 2.35 1.68
N LEU A 103 -5.04 2.92 0.81
CA LEU A 103 -3.69 3.36 1.20
C LEU A 103 -3.73 4.56 2.17
N ASP A 104 -4.74 5.41 2.07
CA ASP A 104 -4.97 6.51 3.00
C ASP A 104 -5.39 6.04 4.40
N ALA A 105 -5.79 4.77 4.55
CA ALA A 105 -6.10 4.15 5.82
C ALA A 105 -4.88 3.61 6.57
N VAL A 106 -3.72 3.53 5.92
CA VAL A 106 -2.47 3.06 6.53
C VAL A 106 -1.82 4.21 7.30
N VAL A 107 -1.65 4.02 8.60
CA VAL A 107 -0.97 4.96 9.51
C VAL A 107 0.53 4.67 9.57
N SER A 108 0.91 3.40 9.64
CA SER A 108 2.31 2.98 9.62
C SER A 108 2.46 1.56 9.08
N VAL A 109 3.66 1.26 8.60
CA VAL A 109 4.05 -0.05 8.06
C VAL A 109 5.20 -0.57 8.91
N VAL A 110 5.06 -1.78 9.44
CA VAL A 110 6.14 -2.44 10.19
C VAL A 110 6.88 -3.36 9.24
N LEU A 111 8.18 -3.11 9.05
CA LEU A 111 9.08 -3.87 8.20
C LEU A 111 10.34 -4.26 8.97
N GLU A 112 10.89 -5.42 8.64
CA GLU A 112 12.23 -5.82 9.05
C GLU A 112 13.29 -5.05 8.26
N GLU A 113 14.52 -4.98 8.78
CA GLU A 113 15.58 -4.14 8.21
C GLU A 113 15.88 -4.48 6.74
N GLN A 114 15.98 -5.77 6.38
CA GLN A 114 16.21 -6.18 4.99
C GLN A 114 15.08 -5.68 4.08
N ARG A 115 13.82 -5.83 4.51
CA ARG A 115 12.65 -5.39 3.74
C ARG A 115 12.56 -3.88 3.64
N LEU A 116 13.00 -3.16 4.67
CA LEU A 116 13.15 -1.72 4.59
C LEU A 116 14.12 -1.35 3.46
N ARG A 117 15.30 -1.98 3.39
CA ARG A 117 16.28 -1.74 2.31
C ARG A 117 15.72 -2.09 0.93
N ASP A 118 15.10 -3.26 0.79
CA ASP A 118 14.48 -3.68 -0.48
C ASP A 118 13.38 -2.69 -0.94
N SER A 119 12.62 -2.12 0.01
CA SER A 119 11.60 -1.12 -0.28
C SER A 119 12.14 0.21 -0.80
N LEU A 120 13.40 0.55 -0.49
CA LEU A 120 14.07 1.78 -0.95
C LEU A 120 14.64 1.61 -2.35
N ALA A 121 14.99 0.38 -2.70
CA ALA A 121 15.40 0.02 -4.06
C ALA A 121 14.25 0.06 -5.07
N ALA A 122 12.99 0.22 -4.61
CA ALA A 122 11.83 0.38 -5.47
C ALA A 122 12.12 1.40 -6.59
N GLU A 123 12.01 0.94 -7.83
CA GLU A 123 12.18 1.80 -8.99
C GLU A 123 11.10 2.89 -8.95
N LEU A 124 11.52 4.13 -9.22
CA LEU A 124 10.57 5.21 -9.45
C LEU A 124 9.83 4.83 -10.73
N ASP A 125 8.49 4.74 -10.67
CA ASP A 125 7.61 4.45 -11.83
C ASP A 125 7.88 5.39 -13.04
N GLU A 126 8.68 6.46 -12.88
CA GLU A 126 9.17 7.33 -13.96
C GLU A 126 10.00 6.58 -15.01
N ASP A 127 10.78 5.54 -14.64
CA ASP A 127 11.55 4.71 -15.59
C ASP A 127 10.72 3.65 -16.32
N ALA A 128 9.45 3.43 -15.94
CA ALA A 128 8.50 2.65 -16.75
C ALA A 128 8.17 3.34 -18.09
N SER A 129 8.58 4.60 -18.27
CA SER A 129 8.56 5.30 -19.56
C SER A 129 9.73 4.90 -20.48
N ARG A 130 10.76 4.24 -19.93
CA ARG A 130 11.96 3.76 -20.65
C ARG A 130 11.99 2.24 -20.79
N ALA A 131 11.31 1.50 -19.91
CA ALA A 131 11.07 0.06 -20.08
C ALA A 131 9.78 -0.17 -20.87
N ASP A 132 9.83 -0.97 -21.94
CA ASP A 132 8.73 -1.38 -22.85
C ASP A 132 7.58 -2.17 -22.16
N VAL A 133 7.44 -2.10 -20.83
CA VAL A 133 6.41 -2.82 -20.07
C VAL A 133 5.26 -1.86 -19.79
N ALA A 134 4.19 -1.98 -20.58
CA ALA A 134 2.96 -1.23 -20.33
C ALA A 134 2.47 -1.43 -18.87
N PRO A 135 2.16 -0.34 -18.13
CA PRO A 135 1.72 -0.45 -16.74
C PRO A 135 0.47 -1.34 -16.63
N ARG A 136 0.42 -2.20 -15.61
CA ARG A 136 -0.72 -3.13 -15.43
C ARG A 136 -1.99 -2.28 -15.24
N LEU A 137 -3.09 -2.64 -15.90
CA LEU A 137 -4.35 -1.87 -15.82
C LEU A 137 -4.77 -1.56 -14.38
N ALA A 138 -4.59 -2.53 -13.47
CA ALA A 138 -4.85 -2.40 -12.03
C ALA A 138 -4.17 -1.17 -11.40
N ASP A 139 -2.95 -0.83 -11.82
CA ASP A 139 -2.15 0.26 -11.26
C ASP A 139 -2.83 1.63 -11.41
N ARG A 140 -3.73 1.78 -12.40
CA ARG A 140 -4.47 3.02 -12.66
C ARG A 140 -5.88 3.02 -12.03
N LEU A 141 -6.34 1.88 -11.55
CA LEU A 141 -7.69 1.71 -11.02
C LEU A 141 -7.77 2.13 -9.56
N GLY A 142 -8.59 3.15 -9.27
CA GLY A 142 -8.86 3.59 -7.90
C GLY A 142 -9.83 2.68 -7.15
N LEU A 143 -9.97 2.91 -5.84
CA LEU A 143 -10.75 2.10 -4.91
C LEU A 143 -12.21 1.93 -5.37
N ALA A 144 -12.83 2.99 -5.89
CA ALA A 144 -14.20 2.93 -6.40
C ALA A 144 -14.39 1.85 -7.50
N PHE A 145 -13.36 1.59 -8.33
CA PHE A 145 -13.44 0.52 -9.32
C PHE A 145 -13.50 -0.86 -8.67
N ALA A 146 -12.65 -1.12 -7.67
CA ALA A 146 -12.64 -2.37 -6.92
C ALA A 146 -13.98 -2.60 -6.19
N LEU A 147 -14.52 -1.56 -5.58
CA LEU A 147 -15.82 -1.63 -4.88
C LEU A 147 -16.99 -1.85 -5.86
N ARG A 148 -16.94 -1.28 -7.08
CA ARG A 148 -17.95 -1.55 -8.12
C ARG A 148 -17.93 -3.00 -8.57
N ASP A 149 -16.76 -3.62 -8.66
CA ASP A 149 -16.67 -5.05 -8.94
C ASP A 149 -17.33 -5.88 -7.82
N LEU A 150 -17.08 -5.55 -6.54
CA LEU A 150 -17.75 -6.19 -5.41
C LEU A 150 -19.27 -6.00 -5.43
N ALA A 151 -19.74 -4.79 -5.75
CA ALA A 151 -21.16 -4.49 -5.88
C ALA A 151 -21.82 -5.31 -7.02
N ARG A 152 -21.16 -5.40 -8.17
CA ARG A 152 -21.62 -6.21 -9.31
C ARG A 152 -21.72 -7.69 -8.95
N ARG A 153 -20.75 -8.22 -8.19
CA ARG A 153 -20.75 -9.61 -7.71
C ARG A 153 -21.70 -9.86 -6.54
N ARG A 154 -22.32 -8.81 -5.98
CA ARG A 154 -23.17 -8.89 -4.77
C ARG A 154 -22.47 -9.62 -3.63
N ALA A 155 -21.16 -9.41 -3.50
CA ALA A 155 -20.37 -10.04 -2.46
C ALA A 155 -20.72 -9.46 -1.08
N GLY A 156 -20.89 -10.33 -0.08
CA GLY A 156 -20.98 -9.93 1.31
C GLY A 156 -19.65 -9.35 1.78
N VAL A 157 -19.70 -8.20 2.45
CA VAL A 157 -18.53 -7.50 2.94
C VAL A 157 -18.72 -7.05 4.38
N THR A 158 -17.63 -7.01 5.12
CA THR A 158 -17.55 -6.31 6.40
C THR A 158 -16.67 -5.08 6.23
N LEU A 159 -17.27 -3.90 6.39
CA LEU A 159 -16.58 -2.62 6.33
C LEU A 159 -16.12 -2.25 7.74
N SER A 160 -14.83 -1.98 7.91
CA SER A 160 -14.27 -1.38 9.12
C SER A 160 -14.09 0.12 8.88
N THR A 161 -14.49 0.91 9.88
CA THR A 161 -14.36 2.37 9.93
C THR A 161 -13.91 2.76 11.34
N GLN A 162 -13.50 4.01 11.53
CA GLN A 162 -13.21 4.51 12.89
C GLN A 162 -14.44 4.46 13.83
N ALA A 163 -15.65 4.47 13.29
CA ALA A 163 -16.90 4.35 14.06
C ALA A 163 -17.28 2.89 14.37
N GLY A 164 -16.47 1.92 13.94
CA GLY A 164 -16.71 0.49 14.11
C GLY A 164 -16.97 -0.25 12.80
N MET A 165 -17.43 -1.50 12.94
CA MET A 165 -17.63 -2.43 11.82
C MET A 165 -19.10 -2.56 11.44
N VAL A 166 -19.37 -2.74 10.14
CA VAL A 166 -20.71 -3.07 9.64
C VAL A 166 -20.63 -4.12 8.54
N HIS A 167 -21.48 -5.14 8.64
CA HIS A 167 -21.62 -6.17 7.61
C HIS A 167 -22.79 -5.86 6.68
N GLY A 168 -22.64 -6.21 5.41
CA GLY A 168 -23.72 -6.08 4.44
C GLY A 168 -23.27 -6.39 3.02
N THR A 169 -24.11 -6.04 2.06
CA THR A 169 -23.80 -6.15 0.63
C THR A 169 -23.81 -4.77 0.00
N ILE A 170 -22.78 -4.47 -0.81
CA ILE A 170 -22.70 -3.18 -1.53
C ILE A 170 -23.75 -3.16 -2.64
N ASP A 171 -24.67 -2.20 -2.58
CA ASP A 171 -25.69 -2.01 -3.59
C ASP A 171 -25.22 -1.15 -4.76
N ARG A 172 -24.55 -0.05 -4.42
CA ARG A 172 -24.09 0.97 -5.36
C ARG A 172 -22.79 1.58 -4.86
N VAL A 173 -21.97 2.05 -5.80
CA VAL A 173 -20.77 2.83 -5.51
C VAL A 173 -20.78 4.05 -6.41
N ALA A 174 -20.97 5.21 -5.78
CA ALA A 174 -21.02 6.50 -6.42
C ALA A 174 -19.59 7.05 -6.64
N ARG A 175 -19.44 8.37 -6.61
CA ARG A 175 -18.14 9.04 -6.79
C ARG A 175 -17.24 8.87 -5.57
N ASP A 176 -17.80 9.11 -4.39
CA ASP A 176 -17.09 9.29 -3.13
C ASP A 176 -17.79 8.57 -1.95
N HIS A 177 -18.84 7.81 -2.22
CA HIS A 177 -19.56 7.00 -1.25
C HIS A 177 -20.10 5.71 -1.87
N LEU A 178 -20.57 4.81 -1.01
CA LEU A 178 -21.29 3.60 -1.39
C LEU A 178 -22.58 3.47 -0.58
N ASP A 179 -23.55 2.75 -1.14
CA ASP A 179 -24.76 2.32 -0.44
C ASP A 179 -24.56 0.88 0.01
N LEU A 180 -24.67 0.63 1.31
CA LEU A 180 -24.57 -0.70 1.92
C LEU A 180 -25.94 -1.15 2.41
N ALA A 181 -26.43 -2.28 1.91
CA ALA A 181 -27.56 -2.99 2.48
C ALA A 181 -27.09 -3.81 3.68
N VAL A 182 -27.41 -3.37 4.90
CA VAL A 182 -26.98 -3.97 6.15
C VAL A 182 -27.84 -5.19 6.46
N HIS A 183 -27.20 -6.32 6.71
CA HIS A 183 -27.84 -7.57 7.12
C HIS A 183 -26.88 -8.34 8.03
N GLU A 184 -27.38 -9.40 8.68
CA GLU A 184 -26.53 -10.23 9.51
C GLU A 184 -25.50 -11.00 8.68
N PRO A 185 -24.27 -11.21 9.21
CA PRO A 185 -23.30 -12.12 8.62
C PRO A 185 -23.88 -13.52 8.40
N GLY A 186 -23.55 -14.13 7.26
CA GLY A 186 -24.01 -15.47 6.89
C GLY A 186 -25.44 -15.52 6.32
N LEU A 187 -26.24 -14.46 6.45
CA LEU A 187 -27.52 -14.35 5.76
C LEU A 187 -27.33 -13.69 4.39
N PRO A 188 -27.96 -14.20 3.31
CA PRO A 188 -27.92 -13.55 2.02
C PRO A 188 -28.73 -12.25 2.06
N ARG A 189 -28.33 -11.28 1.23
CA ARG A 189 -29.08 -10.04 1.01
C ARG A 189 -30.44 -10.32 0.35
N ARG A 190 -31.47 -10.53 1.16
CA ARG A 190 -32.89 -10.60 0.77
C ARG A 190 -33.63 -9.42 1.43
N ALA A 191 -34.72 -8.95 0.82
CA ALA A 191 -35.48 -7.80 1.34
C ALA A 191 -35.79 -7.96 2.84
N ASP A 192 -36.25 -9.14 3.26
CA ASP A 192 -36.62 -9.44 4.65
C ASP A 192 -35.41 -9.54 5.60
N ASN A 193 -34.20 -9.76 5.07
CA ASN A 193 -32.97 -9.86 5.86
C ASN A 193 -32.28 -8.49 6.04
N VAL A 194 -32.66 -7.48 5.23
CA VAL A 194 -32.04 -6.15 5.30
C VAL A 194 -32.59 -5.40 6.51
N ARG A 195 -31.70 -5.08 7.44
CA ARG A 195 -32.01 -4.34 8.68
C ARG A 195 -31.92 -2.82 8.50
N GLY A 196 -31.36 -2.37 7.39
CA GLY A 196 -31.25 -0.96 7.06
C GLY A 196 -30.26 -0.71 5.94
N PHE A 197 -30.11 0.55 5.56
CA PHE A 197 -29.15 0.99 4.56
C PHE A 197 -28.19 2.00 5.18
N ARG A 198 -26.92 1.96 4.77
CA ARG A 198 -25.92 2.96 5.15
C ARG A 198 -25.29 3.55 3.91
N ILE A 199 -25.23 4.87 3.85
CA ILE A 199 -24.40 5.59 2.90
C ILE A 199 -23.04 5.78 3.59
N VAL A 200 -21.98 5.21 3.02
CA VAL A 200 -20.64 5.21 3.61
C VAL A 200 -19.68 5.97 2.71
N PRO A 201 -19.10 7.09 3.15
CA PRO A 201 -18.03 7.77 2.42
C PRO A 201 -16.84 6.83 2.19
N LEU A 202 -16.25 6.85 1.00
CA LEU A 202 -15.09 6.01 0.69
C LEU A 202 -13.89 6.35 1.58
N SER A 203 -13.74 7.63 1.96
CA SER A 203 -12.70 8.10 2.88
C SER A 203 -12.87 7.59 4.30
N ALA A 204 -14.06 7.10 4.69
CA ALA A 204 -14.28 6.51 6.01
C ALA A 204 -13.87 5.03 6.08
N LEU A 205 -13.60 4.41 4.92
CA LEU A 205 -13.21 3.00 4.85
C LEU A 205 -11.78 2.83 5.37
N VAL A 206 -11.61 1.84 6.24
CA VAL A 206 -10.32 1.47 6.82
C VAL A 206 -9.87 0.09 6.34
N LEU A 207 -10.80 -0.87 6.36
CA LEU A 207 -10.57 -2.24 5.90
C LEU A 207 -11.88 -2.81 5.36
N ILE A 208 -11.83 -3.42 4.19
CA ILE A 208 -12.97 -4.12 3.59
C ILE A 208 -12.64 -5.62 3.56
N ARG A 209 -13.31 -6.42 4.39
CA ARG A 209 -13.17 -7.88 4.38
C ARG A 209 -14.27 -8.49 3.51
N MET A 210 -13.89 -9.42 2.65
CA MET A 210 -14.83 -10.23 1.88
C MET A 210 -15.24 -11.46 2.70
N ALA A 211 -16.54 -11.77 2.71
CA ALA A 211 -17.09 -12.98 3.30
C ALA A 211 -16.85 -14.22 2.41
#